data_AF-A0A7S0LES7-F1
#
_entry.id   AF-A0A7S0LES7-F1
#
_cell.length_a   1.000
_cell.length_b   1.000
_cell.length_c   1.000
_cell.angle_alpha   90.00
_cell.angle_beta   90.00
_cell.angle_gamma   90.00
#
_symmetry.space_group_name_H-M   'P 1'
#
loop_
_entity.id
_entity.type
_entity.pdbx_description
1 polymer ?
#
loop_
_entity_poly.entity_id
_entity_poly.type
_entity_poly.pdbx_seq_one_letter_code
_entity_poly.pdbx_strand_id
1 'polypeptide(L)'
;DGCRDASSCALLRAREFSKVEFAFAQRLFAQSANSRKLADLASKGRLVGVQLAANGCINELAKRCATWNSEASAGGVAAYAAGSIAECAHMSQVFFEQEDSGRP
;
A
#
# COMPACT_ATOMS: atom_id res chain seq x y z
N ASP A 1 30.93 -1.71 -3.02
CA ASP A 1 30.62 -0.87 -4.19
C ASP A 1 29.47 -1.42 -4.98
N GLY A 2 28.45 -0.60 -5.26
CA GLY A 2 27.53 -0.88 -6.37
C GLY A 2 26.04 -1.08 -6.08
N CYS A 3 25.43 -0.50 -5.04
CA CYS A 3 23.99 -0.22 -5.08
C CYS A 3 23.75 1.13 -5.77
N ARG A 4 24.27 1.28 -7.00
CA ARG A 4 24.14 2.50 -7.82
C ARG A 4 22.90 2.50 -8.72
N ASP A 5 22.19 1.39 -8.75
CA ASP A 5 21.12 1.15 -9.70
C ASP A 5 19.82 0.89 -8.92
N ALA A 6 19.24 1.96 -8.37
CA ALA A 6 17.79 2.02 -8.27
C ALA A 6 17.23 2.24 -9.69
N SER A 7 17.50 1.30 -10.59
CA SER A 7 17.21 1.41 -12.00
C SER A 7 15.72 1.24 -12.21
N SER A 8 15.06 2.36 -12.52
CA SER A 8 13.65 2.49 -12.90
C SER A 8 12.64 1.92 -11.91
N CYS A 9 12.06 2.81 -11.10
CA CYS A 9 10.75 2.58 -10.52
C CYS A 9 9.71 3.02 -11.55
N ALA A 10 8.88 2.09 -12.02
CA ALA A 10 7.78 2.40 -12.93
C ALA A 10 6.45 2.42 -12.16
N LEU A 11 5.70 3.50 -12.31
CA LEU A 11 4.31 3.54 -11.87
C LEU A 11 3.47 2.65 -12.79
N LEU A 12 2.90 1.58 -12.25
CA LEU A 12 2.01 0.69 -13.01
C LEU A 12 0.58 1.21 -13.02
N ARG A 13 0.06 1.53 -11.85
CA ARG A 13 -1.30 2.04 -11.65
C ARG A 13 -1.42 2.78 -10.32
N ALA A 14 -2.36 3.72 -10.26
CA ALA A 14 -2.76 4.39 -9.04
C ALA A 14 -4.27 4.52 -9.00
N ARG A 15 -4.86 4.39 -7.81
CA ARG A 15 -6.29 4.55 -7.58
C ARG A 15 -6.52 5.21 -6.24
N GLU A 16 -7.55 6.03 -6.17
CA GLU A 16 -8.00 6.68 -4.97
C GLU A 16 -9.44 6.27 -4.65
N PHE A 17 -9.71 6.07 -3.37
CA PHE A 17 -11.05 6.00 -2.80
C PHE A 17 -11.22 7.14 -1.82
N SER A 18 -12.31 7.91 -1.94
CA SER A 18 -12.66 8.96 -0.97
C SER A 18 -12.92 8.38 0.43
N LYS A 19 -13.43 7.13 0.48
CA LYS A 19 -13.60 6.32 1.67
C LYS A 19 -13.73 4.85 1.27
N VAL A 20 -13.31 3.94 2.16
CA VAL A 20 -13.54 2.49 2.01
C VAL A 20 -14.22 1.90 3.23
N GLU A 21 -14.96 0.81 3.05
CA GLU A 21 -15.51 0.05 4.17
C GLU A 21 -14.41 -0.64 4.97
N PHE A 22 -14.64 -0.79 6.28
CA PHE A 22 -13.71 -1.50 7.16
C PHE A 22 -13.49 -2.96 6.71
N ALA A 23 -14.52 -3.64 6.22
CA ALA A 23 -14.41 -5.01 5.70
C ALA A 23 -13.51 -5.10 4.45
N PHE A 24 -13.55 -4.08 3.57
CA PHE A 24 -12.61 -3.98 2.45
C PHE A 24 -11.19 -3.76 2.96
N ALA A 25 -11.00 -2.82 3.89
CA ALA A 25 -9.69 -2.50 4.44
C ALA A 25 -9.07 -3.70 5.21
N GLN A 26 -9.87 -4.48 5.93
CA GLN A 26 -9.42 -5.72 6.57
C GLN A 26 -8.96 -6.76 5.56
N ARG A 27 -9.68 -6.92 4.45
CA ARG A 27 -9.25 -7.80 3.36
C ARG A 27 -7.95 -7.29 2.74
N LEU A 28 -7.83 -5.99 2.52
CA LEU A 28 -6.63 -5.37 1.93
C LEU A 28 -5.37 -5.65 2.75
N PHE A 29 -5.44 -5.44 4.07
CA PHE A 29 -4.30 -5.60 4.98
C PHE A 29 -4.23 -6.98 5.67
N ALA A 30 -4.93 -8.00 5.15
CA ALA A 30 -5.03 -9.30 5.80
C ALA A 30 -3.68 -10.01 6.03
N GLN A 31 -2.68 -9.73 5.18
CA GLN A 31 -1.34 -10.30 5.28
C GLN A 31 -0.34 -9.41 6.05
N SER A 32 -0.77 -8.25 6.51
CA SER A 32 0.07 -7.29 7.22
C SER A 32 0.12 -7.60 8.72
N ALA A 33 1.30 -7.46 9.35
CA ALA A 33 1.46 -7.72 10.78
C ALA A 33 0.56 -6.85 11.70
N ASN A 34 0.15 -5.67 11.23
CA ASN A 34 -0.72 -4.72 11.94
C ASN A 34 -2.10 -4.55 11.27
N SER A 35 -2.61 -5.62 10.65
CA SER A 35 -3.82 -5.62 9.79
C SER A 35 -4.99 -4.80 10.34
N ARG A 36 -5.39 -5.03 11.60
CA ARG A 36 -6.53 -4.34 12.23
C ARG A 36 -6.33 -2.83 12.37
N LYS A 37 -5.13 -2.40 12.77
CA LYS A 37 -4.80 -0.98 12.94
C LYS A 37 -4.76 -0.27 11.59
N LEU A 38 -4.16 -0.90 10.57
CA LEU A 38 -4.12 -0.38 9.21
C LEU A 38 -5.52 -0.27 8.60
N ALA A 39 -6.36 -1.28 8.83
CA ALA A 39 -7.74 -1.28 8.36
C ALA A 39 -8.57 -0.15 9.00
N ASP A 40 -8.41 0.08 10.31
CA ASP A 40 -9.09 1.16 11.02
C ASP A 40 -8.70 2.53 10.46
N LEU A 41 -7.40 2.79 10.29
CA LEU A 41 -6.89 4.04 9.70
C LEU A 41 -7.40 4.25 8.27
N ALA A 42 -7.32 3.22 7.43
CA ALA A 42 -7.76 3.29 6.04
C ALA A 42 -9.27 3.55 5.90
N SER A 43 -10.08 3.06 6.84
CA SER A 43 -11.55 3.25 6.83
C SER A 43 -12.01 4.65 7.29
N LYS A 44 -11.13 5.41 7.96
CA LYS A 44 -11.44 6.73 8.54
C LYS A 44 -11.24 7.89 7.57
N GLY A 45 -10.65 7.65 6.40
CA GLY A 45 -10.33 8.70 5.46
C GLY A 45 -10.18 8.22 4.04
N ARG A 46 -9.53 9.07 3.26
CA ARG A 46 -9.16 8.82 1.87
C ARG A 46 -8.06 7.76 1.82
N LEU A 47 -8.21 6.81 0.91
CA LEU A 47 -7.24 5.75 0.69
C LEU A 47 -6.69 5.83 -0.74
N VAL A 48 -5.39 6.04 -0.86
CA VAL A 48 -4.68 6.09 -2.14
C VAL A 48 -3.75 4.88 -2.22
N GLY A 49 -3.94 4.06 -3.26
CA GLY A 49 -3.06 2.94 -3.56
C GLY A 49 -2.25 3.21 -4.81
N VAL A 50 -0.95 2.93 -4.74
CA VAL A 50 0.00 3.12 -5.83
C VAL A 50 0.75 1.80 -6.01
N GLN A 51 0.67 1.22 -7.22
CA GLN A 51 1.42 0.02 -7.57
C GLN A 51 2.66 0.40 -8.38
N LEU A 52 3.81 -0.06 -7.91
CA LEU A 52 5.11 0.25 -8.49
C LEU A 52 5.80 -1.05 -8.92
N ALA A 53 6.40 -1.05 -10.11
CA ALA A 53 7.36 -2.07 -10.51
C ALA A 53 8.78 -1.54 -10.24
N ALA A 54 9.52 -2.24 -9.39
CA ALA A 54 10.90 -1.87 -9.07
C ALA A 54 11.68 -3.08 -8.54
N ASN A 55 12.89 -3.29 -9.05
CA ASN A 55 13.74 -4.40 -8.64
C ASN A 55 14.37 -4.15 -7.26
N GLY A 56 14.11 -5.03 -6.29
CA GLY A 56 14.74 -4.98 -4.97
C GLY A 56 14.27 -3.84 -4.05
N CYS A 57 13.22 -3.10 -4.40
CA CYS A 57 12.84 -1.87 -3.68
C CYS A 57 11.85 -2.05 -2.52
N ILE A 58 11.29 -3.25 -2.28
CA ILE A 58 10.29 -3.47 -1.22
C ILE A 58 10.81 -3.01 0.16
N ASN A 59 12.05 -3.39 0.51
CA ASN A 59 12.64 -3.03 1.80
C ASN A 59 12.93 -1.52 1.91
N GLU A 60 13.37 -0.89 0.82
CA GLU A 60 13.64 0.54 0.78
C GLU A 60 12.34 1.37 0.83
N LEU A 61 11.28 0.92 0.16
CA LEU A 61 9.94 1.53 0.25
C LEU A 61 9.39 1.42 1.67
N ALA A 62 9.52 0.28 2.34
CA ALA A 62 9.10 0.10 3.72
C ALA A 62 9.83 1.06 4.68
N LYS A 63 11.16 1.23 4.53
CA LYS A 63 11.94 2.21 5.31
C LYS A 63 11.49 3.66 5.05
N ARG A 64 11.22 4.01 3.80
CA ARG A 64 10.73 5.35 3.42
C ARG A 64 9.35 5.62 4.02
N CYS A 65 8.42 4.66 3.96
CA CYS A 65 7.11 4.79 4.60
C CYS A 65 7.22 4.99 6.12
N ALA A 66 8.14 4.27 6.79
CA ALA A 66 8.39 4.49 8.22
C ALA A 66 8.87 5.92 8.51
N THR A 67 9.78 6.45 7.67
CA THR A 67 10.29 7.83 7.78
C THR A 67 9.17 8.85 7.60
N TRP A 68 8.37 8.72 6.53
CA TRP A 68 7.22 9.59 6.28
C TRP A 68 6.21 9.57 7.42
N ASN A 69 5.95 8.40 8.01
CA ASN A 69 5.03 8.30 9.14
C ASN A 69 5.56 9.00 10.40
N SER A 70 6.88 8.98 10.63
CA SER A 70 7.48 9.74 11.74
C SER A 70 7.42 11.24 11.52
N GLU A 71 7.61 11.70 10.28
CA GLU A 71 7.58 13.13 9.90
C GLU A 71 6.15 13.68 9.81
N ALA A 72 5.19 12.87 9.34
CA ALA A 72 3.79 13.24 9.16
C ALA A 72 2.94 13.14 10.44
N SER A 73 3.56 12.90 11.59
CA SER A 73 2.92 12.60 12.89
C SER A 73 1.97 13.69 13.42
N ALA A 74 1.83 14.83 12.75
CA ALA A 74 0.85 15.88 13.04
C ALA A 74 -0.40 15.91 12.12
N GLY A 75 -0.44 15.17 11.00
CA GLY A 75 -1.41 15.39 9.92
C GLY A 75 -2.48 14.31 9.70
N GLY A 76 -2.46 13.20 10.46
CA GLY A 76 -3.40 12.09 10.27
C GLY A 76 -3.16 11.26 8.99
N VAL A 77 -2.01 11.42 8.34
CA VAL A 77 -1.60 10.66 7.15
C VAL A 77 -0.76 9.47 7.59
N ALA A 78 -1.07 8.28 7.04
CA ALA A 78 -0.28 7.07 7.22
C ALA A 78 0.10 6.49 5.85
N ALA A 79 1.39 6.34 5.60
CA ALA A 79 1.94 5.64 4.46
C ALA A 79 2.25 4.19 4.82
N TYR A 80 1.98 3.27 3.89
CA TYR A 80 2.26 1.85 4.05
C TYR A 80 2.85 1.28 2.77
N ALA A 81 3.89 0.46 2.91
CA ALA A 81 4.42 -0.36 1.82
C ALA A 81 4.36 -1.83 2.26
N ALA A 82 4.03 -2.71 1.30
CA ALA A 82 4.06 -4.15 1.54
C ALA A 82 5.47 -4.58 1.96
N GLY A 83 5.57 -5.47 2.95
CA GLY A 83 6.84 -6.00 3.46
C GLY A 83 7.35 -7.23 2.71
N SER A 84 6.54 -7.80 1.80
CA SER A 84 6.92 -8.97 0.98
C SER A 84 6.25 -8.94 -0.38
N ILE A 85 6.77 -9.74 -1.32
CA ILE A 85 6.17 -9.91 -2.66
C ILE A 85 4.75 -10.51 -2.55
N ALA A 86 4.56 -11.49 -1.64
CA ALA A 86 3.25 -12.12 -1.43
C ALA A 86 2.21 -11.11 -0.94
N GLU A 87 2.60 -10.27 0.03
CA GLU A 87 1.74 -9.19 0.51
C GLU A 87 1.45 -8.16 -0.58
N CYS A 88 2.46 -7.78 -1.38
CA CYS A 88 2.31 -6.85 -2.49
C CYS A 88 1.31 -7.38 -3.54
N ALA A 89 1.40 -8.67 -3.89
CA ALA A 89 0.49 -9.32 -4.82
C ALA A 89 -0.95 -9.34 -4.26
N HIS A 90 -1.12 -9.73 -3.00
CA HIS A 90 -2.41 -9.73 -2.32
C HIS A 90 -3.06 -8.34 -2.28
N MET A 91 -2.31 -7.33 -1.84
CA MET A 91 -2.79 -5.95 -1.81
C MET A 91 -3.18 -5.46 -3.20
N SER A 92 -2.38 -5.80 -4.21
CA SER A 92 -2.65 -5.41 -5.59
C SER A 92 -3.97 -6.02 -6.09
N GLN A 93 -4.18 -7.31 -5.83
CA GLN A 93 -5.40 -8.02 -6.19
C GLN A 93 -6.62 -7.44 -5.48
N VAL A 94 -6.56 -7.22 -4.16
CA VAL A 94 -7.70 -6.68 -3.41
C VAL A 94 -8.00 -5.23 -3.80
N PHE A 95 -6.98 -4.39 -3.98
CA PHE A 95 -7.17 -2.96 -4.20
C PHE A 95 -7.55 -2.60 -5.64
N PHE A 96 -7.00 -3.30 -6.63
CA PHE A 96 -7.14 -2.92 -8.03
C PHE A 96 -7.97 -3.91 -8.87
N GLU A 97 -8.12 -5.17 -8.47
CA GLU A 97 -8.69 -6.22 -9.35
C GLU A 97 -10.13 -6.63 -8.98
N GLN A 98 -10.78 -5.96 -8.01
CA GLN A 98 -12.19 -6.25 -7.71
C GLN A 98 -13.18 -5.90 -8.85
N GLU A 99 -12.75 -5.20 -9.91
CA GLU A 99 -13.61 -4.87 -11.06
C GLU A 99 -13.70 -5.96 -12.14
N ASP A 100 -12.81 -6.95 -12.20
CA ASP A 100 -12.90 -8.02 -13.22
C ASP A 100 -13.99 -9.06 -12.90
N SER A 101 -14.65 -8.95 -11.75
CA SER A 101 -15.73 -9.88 -11.37
C SER A 101 -17.14 -9.44 -11.77
N GLY A 102 -17.28 -8.30 -12.49
CA GLY A 102 -18.54 -7.93 -13.13
C GLY A 102 -19.75 -7.93 -12.20
N ARG A 103 -19.61 -7.39 -10.99
CA ARG A 103 -20.79 -7.09 -10.17
C ARG A 103 -21.42 -5.79 -10.66
N PRO A 104 -22.73 -5.77 -10.96
CA PRO A 104 -23.46 -4.55 -11.28
C PRO A 104 -23.48 -3.56 -10.11
#